data_AF-A0A537P899-F1
#
_entry.id   AF-A0A537P899-F1
#
_cell.length_a   1.000
_cell.length_b   1.000
_cell.length_c   1.000
_cell.angle_alpha   90.00
_cell.angle_beta   90.00
_cell.angle_gamma   90.00
#
_symmetry.space_group_name_H-M   'P 1'
#
loop_
_entity.id
_entity.type
_entity.pdbx_description
1 polymer ?
#
loop_
_entity_poly.entity_id
_entity_poly.type
_entity_poly.pdbx_seq_one_letter_code
_entity_poly.pdbx_strand_id
1 'polypeptide(L)'
;MSNLLDRGSSTSTQAASASGDAIAPDLDAADKTEPVGPLYNKGLEQMQSGEYRTAAKTFSEVERQHPYSAWATKAQLMQAYAQYQRNAYDEA
;
A
#
# COMPACT_ATOMS: atom_id res chain seq x y z
N MET A 1 -59.55 -21.52 -1.10
CA MET A 1 -59.36 -22.16 0.22
C MET A 1 -57.94 -22.71 0.31
N SER A 2 -57.01 -21.93 0.85
CA SER A 2 -55.84 -22.39 1.59
C SER A 2 -55.11 -21.15 2.08
N ASN A 3 -55.43 -20.81 3.33
CA ASN A 3 -54.75 -19.83 4.14
C ASN A 3 -53.50 -20.52 4.69
N LEU A 4 -52.30 -19.99 4.46
CA LEU A 4 -51.11 -20.42 5.20
C LEU A 4 -50.38 -19.22 5.78
N LEU A 5 -50.42 -19.21 7.10
CA LEU A 5 -49.90 -18.25 8.05
C LEU A 5 -48.36 -18.24 8.10
N ASP A 6 -47.85 -17.11 8.55
CA ASP A 6 -46.75 -17.00 9.52
C ASP A 6 -45.33 -17.39 9.06
N ARG A 7 -44.48 -16.38 8.87
CA ARG A 7 -43.45 -16.01 9.86
C ARG A 7 -42.73 -14.74 9.42
N GLY A 8 -42.71 -13.76 10.32
CA GLY A 8 -41.82 -12.63 10.22
C GLY A 8 -40.36 -13.09 10.28
N SER A 9 -39.54 -12.49 9.44
CA SER A 9 -38.09 -12.44 9.64
C SER A 9 -37.59 -11.15 9.01
N SER A 10 -37.44 -10.15 9.88
CA SER A 10 -36.67 -8.93 9.66
C SER A 10 -35.30 -9.30 9.09
N THR A 11 -35.07 -9.00 7.81
CA THR A 11 -33.72 -8.92 7.25
C THR A 11 -33.19 -7.50 7.42
N SER A 12 -32.93 -7.13 8.68
CA SER A 12 -31.85 -6.20 8.98
C SER A 12 -30.56 -7.03 8.99
N THR A 13 -29.83 -7.11 7.87
CA THR A 13 -28.46 -7.62 7.89
C THR A 13 -27.64 -7.03 6.74
N GLN A 14 -26.64 -6.26 7.16
CA GLN A 14 -25.35 -5.97 6.51
C GLN A 14 -25.30 -5.02 5.31
N ALA A 15 -25.05 -3.74 5.66
CA ALA A 15 -23.92 -3.04 5.07
C ALA A 15 -22.64 -3.85 5.35
N ALA A 16 -22.19 -4.61 4.35
CA ALA A 16 -20.87 -5.22 4.36
C ALA A 16 -19.89 -4.20 3.75
N SER A 17 -19.25 -3.44 4.64
CA SER A 17 -17.95 -2.85 4.38
C SER A 17 -16.94 -4.00 4.20
N ALA A 18 -16.80 -4.51 2.98
CA ALA A 18 -15.60 -5.22 2.56
C ALA A 18 -14.60 -4.14 2.13
N SER A 19 -13.85 -3.53 3.06
CA SER A 19 -12.63 -4.10 3.64
C SER A 19 -11.74 -4.65 2.53
N GLY A 20 -10.69 -3.89 2.26
CA GLY A 20 -9.89 -3.95 1.04
C GLY A 20 -9.56 -5.36 0.60
N ASP A 21 -9.92 -5.63 -0.65
CA ASP A 21 -9.16 -6.53 -1.49
C ASP A 21 -7.75 -5.95 -1.53
N ALA A 22 -6.90 -6.43 -0.61
CA ALA A 22 -5.49 -6.18 -0.65
C ALA A 22 -5.02 -6.83 -1.94
N ILE A 23 -4.95 -6.01 -3.00
CA ILE A 23 -4.21 -6.28 -4.21
C ILE A 23 -2.75 -6.36 -3.76
N ALA A 24 -2.38 -7.46 -3.10
CA ALA A 24 -1.00 -7.86 -2.98
C ALA A 24 -0.58 -8.14 -4.42
N PRO A 25 0.23 -7.28 -5.05
CA PRO A 25 0.67 -7.54 -6.40
C PRO A 25 1.43 -8.86 -6.36
N ASP A 26 1.15 -9.73 -7.31
CA ASP A 26 1.94 -10.93 -7.58
C ASP A 26 3.41 -10.51 -7.80
N LEU A 27 4.23 -10.68 -6.76
CA LEU A 27 5.63 -10.24 -6.70
C LEU A 27 6.59 -11.27 -7.35
N ASP A 28 6.06 -12.41 -7.82
CA ASP A 28 6.84 -13.55 -8.30
C ASP A 28 7.45 -13.35 -9.71
N ALA A 29 7.05 -12.31 -10.44
CA ALA A 29 7.66 -11.97 -11.74
C ALA A 29 8.91 -11.06 -11.63
N ALA A 30 9.37 -10.72 -10.42
CA ALA A 30 10.55 -9.88 -10.19
C ALA A 30 11.89 -10.63 -10.33
N ASP A 31 11.90 -11.79 -10.97
CA ASP A 31 13.09 -12.60 -11.15
C ASP A 31 13.93 -12.07 -12.33
N LYS A 32 15.16 -11.67 -11.97
CA LYS A 32 16.34 -11.38 -12.81
C LYS A 32 16.58 -9.92 -13.22
N THR A 33 17.70 -9.45 -12.68
CA THR A 33 18.62 -8.43 -13.20
C THR A 33 18.09 -6.99 -13.22
N GLU A 34 18.13 -6.32 -12.07
CA GLU A 34 19.03 -5.17 -11.90
C GLU A 34 19.09 -4.73 -10.44
N PRO A 35 20.27 -4.32 -9.94
CA PRO A 35 20.39 -3.80 -8.60
C PRO A 35 19.71 -2.42 -8.57
N VAL A 36 18.47 -2.39 -8.09
CA VAL A 36 17.92 -1.27 -7.30
C VAL A 36 18.79 -0.89 -6.08
N GLY A 37 19.91 -1.60 -5.89
CA GLY A 37 20.82 -1.64 -4.77
C GLY A 37 21.30 -0.32 -4.18
N PRO A 38 21.34 0.83 -4.90
CA PRO A 38 21.69 2.09 -4.26
C PRO A 38 20.50 3.02 -3.99
N LEU A 39 19.58 3.24 -4.93
CA LEU A 39 18.56 4.29 -4.77
C LEU A 39 17.45 3.89 -3.81
N TYR A 40 16.99 2.64 -3.89
CA TYR A 40 15.98 2.13 -2.96
C TYR A 40 16.55 2.06 -1.53
N ASN A 41 17.80 1.58 -1.39
CA ASN A 41 18.50 1.55 -0.11
C ASN A 41 18.72 2.96 0.45
N LYS A 42 19.06 3.94 -0.40
CA LYS A 42 19.16 5.35 -0.01
C LYS A 42 17.83 5.89 0.54
N GLY A 43 16.70 5.52 -0.06
CA GLY A 43 15.38 5.86 0.47
C GLY A 43 15.12 5.25 1.85
N LEU A 44 15.56 4.01 2.06
CA LEU A 44 15.48 3.34 3.36
C LEU A 44 16.39 3.98 4.42
N GLU A 45 17.63 4.35 4.06
CA GLU A 45 18.55 5.07 4.96
C GLU A 45 17.99 6.44 5.36
N GLN A 46 17.38 7.15 4.42
CA GLN A 46 16.71 8.42 4.69
C GLN A 46 15.55 8.23 5.68
N MET A 47 14.74 7.18 5.52
CA MET A 47 13.71 6.89 6.53
C MET A 47 14.28 6.56 7.90
N GLN A 48 15.36 5.78 7.96
CA GLN A 48 16.03 5.47 9.22
C GLN A 48 16.62 6.71 9.89
N SER A 49 17.02 7.70 9.09
CA SER A 49 17.53 9.00 9.56
C SER A 49 16.42 9.98 9.96
N GLY A 50 15.14 9.62 9.81
CA GLY A 50 14.00 10.52 10.04
C GLY A 50 13.71 11.50 8.91
N GLU A 51 14.44 11.39 7.79
CA GLU A 51 14.33 12.25 6.60
C GLU A 51 13.16 11.81 5.70
N TYR A 52 11.96 11.68 6.27
CA TYR A 52 10.79 11.11 5.60
C TYR A 52 10.38 11.87 4.33
N ARG A 53 10.52 13.19 4.33
CA ARG A 53 10.24 14.03 3.15
C ARG A 53 11.19 13.72 2.00
N THR A 54 12.47 13.50 2.31
CA THR A 54 13.50 13.18 1.34
C THR A 54 13.34 11.74 0.85
N ALA A 55 13.04 10.81 1.76
CA ALA A 55 12.76 9.41 1.46
C ALA A 55 11.60 9.26 0.47
N ALA A 56 10.48 9.95 0.70
CA ALA A 56 9.32 9.92 -0.19
C ALA A 56 9.69 10.31 -1.63
N LYS A 57 10.52 11.34 -1.81
CA LYS A 57 11.00 11.75 -3.14
C LYS A 57 11.92 10.70 -3.77
N THR A 58 12.83 10.14 -2.97
CA THR A 58 13.73 9.08 -3.44
C THR A 58 12.96 7.85 -3.92
N PHE A 59 11.88 7.46 -3.23
CA PHE A 59 11.01 6.38 -3.69
C PHE A 59 10.24 6.73 -4.97
N SER A 60 9.75 7.96 -5.14
CA SER A 60 9.17 8.40 -6.41
C SER A 60 10.20 8.37 -7.57
N GLU A 61 11.49 8.59 -7.28
CA GLU A 61 12.55 8.42 -8.28
C GLU A 61 12.81 6.94 -8.63
N VAL A 62 12.65 6.01 -7.67
CA VAL A 62 12.71 4.57 -7.93
C VAL A 62 11.61 4.15 -8.91
N GLU A 63 10.38 4.62 -8.70
CA GLU A 63 9.26 4.40 -9.61
C GLU A 63 9.54 4.96 -11.01
N ARG A 64 10.11 6.18 -11.09
CA ARG A 64 10.44 6.84 -12.35
C ARG A 64 11.49 6.07 -13.16
N GLN A 65 12.44 5.43 -12.50
CA GLN A 65 13.52 4.67 -13.14
C GLN A 65 13.12 3.24 -13.48
N HIS A 66 12.21 2.64 -12.72
CA HIS A 66 11.75 1.26 -12.92
C HIS A 66 10.24 1.18 -13.15
N PRO A 67 9.70 1.83 -14.21
CA PRO A 67 8.27 1.79 -14.49
C PRO A 67 7.81 0.34 -14.71
N TYR A 68 6.66 -0.02 -14.12
CA TYR A 68 6.03 -1.34 -14.25
C TYR A 68 6.80 -2.54 -13.64
N SER A 69 7.76 -2.29 -12.75
CA SER A 69 8.44 -3.36 -11.99
C SER A 69 7.82 -3.61 -10.62
N ALA A 70 8.11 -4.77 -10.01
CA ALA A 70 7.78 -5.03 -8.61
C ALA A 70 8.35 -3.97 -7.64
N TRP A 71 9.45 -3.31 -8.02
CA TRP A 71 10.04 -2.22 -7.26
C TRP A 71 9.25 -0.94 -7.33
N ALA A 72 8.53 -0.66 -8.42
CA ALA A 72 7.63 0.48 -8.50
C ALA A 72 6.51 0.37 -7.45
N THR A 73 5.87 -0.80 -7.35
CA THR A 73 4.81 -1.01 -6.36
C THR A 73 5.35 -0.93 -4.94
N LYS A 74 6.55 -1.49 -4.70
CA LYS A 74 7.23 -1.37 -3.40
C LYS A 74 7.58 0.09 -3.08
N ALA A 75 8.06 0.85 -4.05
CA ALA A 75 8.40 2.26 -3.88
C ALA A 75 7.16 3.12 -3.60
N GLN A 76 6.04 2.87 -4.28
CA GLN A 76 4.77 3.54 -3.99
C GLN A 76 4.30 3.28 -2.55
N LEU A 77 4.38 2.03 -2.09
CA LEU A 77 4.06 1.69 -0.70
C LEU A 77 4.99 2.41 0.29
N MET A 78 6.29 2.41 0.02
CA MET A 78 7.28 3.08 0.86
C MET A 78 7.13 4.60 0.84
N GLN A 79 6.76 5.19 -0.30
CA GLN A 79 6.42 6.61 -0.40
C GLN A 79 5.22 6.94 0.50
N ALA A 80 4.15 6.15 0.43
CA ALA A 80 2.98 6.35 1.28
C ALA A 80 3.34 6.21 2.77
N TYR A 81 4.14 5.21 3.12
CA TYR A 81 4.61 5.00 4.49
C TYR A 81 5.50 6.14 4.99
N ALA A 82 6.41 6.64 4.16
CA ALA A 82 7.24 7.80 4.50
C ALA A 82 6.38 9.05 4.74
N GLN A 83 5.34 9.28 3.92
CA GLN A 83 4.41 10.41 4.12
C GLN A 83 3.63 10.28 5.44
N TYR A 84 3.19 9.06 5.78
CA TYR A 84 2.54 8.79 7.06
C TYR A 84 3.46 9.08 8.23
N GLN A 85 4.70 8.57 8.19
CA GLN A 85 5.69 8.84 9.23
C GLN A 85 5.99 10.34 9.32
N ARG A 86 6.18 11.05 8.20
CA ARG A 86 6.41 12.50 8.24
C ARG A 86 5.30 13.23 9.02
N ASN A 87 4.04 12.96 8.71
CA ASN A 87 2.93 13.61 9.39
C ASN A 87 2.93 13.29 10.89
N ALA A 88 3.27 12.05 11.28
CA ALA A 88 3.38 11.66 12.69
C ALA A 88 4.52 12.40 13.43
N TYR A 89 5.61 12.78 12.75
CA TYR A 89 6.70 13.57 13.33
C TYR A 89 6.43 15.08 13.30
N ASP A 90 5.68 15.58 12.30
CA ASP A 90 5.23 16.98 12.24
C ASP A 90 4.21 17.31 13.36
N GLU A 91 3.52 16.30 13.91
CA GLU A 91 2.55 16.42 15.00
C GLU A 91 3.15 16.26 16.42
N ALA A 92 4.44 15.94 16.55
CA ALA A 92 5.12 15.71 17.84
C ALA A 92 5.81 16.97 18.39
#